data_AF-A0AA92EBH7-F1
#
_entry.id   AF-A0AA92EBH7-F1
#
_cell.length_a   1.000
_cell.length_b   1.000
_cell.length_c   1.000
_cell.angle_alpha   90.00
_cell.angle_beta   90.00
_cell.angle_gamma   90.00
#
_symmetry.space_group_name_H-M   'P 1'
#
loop_
_entity.id
_entity.type
_entity.pdbx_description
1 polymer ?
#
loop_
_entity_poly.entity_id
_entity_poly.type
_entity_poly.pdbx_seq_one_letter_code
_entity_poly.pdbx_strand_id
1 'polypeptide(L)'
;MQKNRVVVDIHAITVREGTSKKNGQPYHMEECACMTTTEYVNPEGVVVTETMPGMVMLPKHLNGKVRPGKFEATVGLGQFEGKLTLRVVDLTPVDIAKIAGVGAGGAVAAKAAEKVAA
;
A
#
# COMPACT_ATOMS: atom_id res chain seq x y z
N MET A 1 -7.09 -1.63 20.94
CA MET A 1 -5.73 -1.66 20.37
C MET A 1 -5.82 -1.11 18.96
N GLN A 2 -5.16 0.01 18.69
CA GLN A 2 -5.06 0.56 17.34
C GLN A 2 -4.22 -0.44 16.52
N LYS A 3 -4.76 -0.94 15.41
CA LYS A 3 -4.05 -1.92 14.59
C LYS A 3 -2.98 -1.18 13.77
N ASN A 4 -1.76 -1.72 13.75
CA ASN A 4 -0.75 -1.26 12.79
C ASN A 4 -1.33 -1.39 11.38
N ARG A 5 -1.20 -0.33 10.59
CA ARG A 5 -1.80 -0.24 9.26
C ARG A 5 -0.71 -0.10 8.21
N VAL A 6 -0.80 -0.89 7.16
CA VAL A 6 0.13 -0.82 6.02
C VAL A 6 -0.71 -0.51 4.78
N VAL A 7 -0.42 0.61 4.14
CA VAL A 7 -1.05 1.00 2.87
C VAL A 7 0.00 0.90 1.77
N VAL A 8 -0.33 0.19 0.70
CA VAL A 8 0.52 0.02 -0.48
C VAL A 8 -0.14 0.75 -1.65
N ASP A 9 0.55 1.75 -2.17
CA ASP A 9 0.17 2.46 -3.39
C ASP A 9 0.96 1.90 -4.58
N ILE A 10 0.29 1.08 -5.36
CA ILE A 10 0.89 0.36 -6.49
C ILE A 10 0.87 1.27 -7.72
N HIS A 11 2.06 1.57 -8.26
CA HIS A 11 2.20 2.41 -9.45
C HIS A 11 2.32 1.60 -10.73
N ALA A 12 3.09 0.52 -10.69
CA ALA A 12 3.30 -0.37 -11.83
C ALA A 12 3.44 -1.81 -11.37
N ILE A 13 3.00 -2.74 -12.22
CA ILE A 13 3.11 -4.18 -11.99
C ILE A 13 3.93 -4.74 -13.14
N THR A 14 5.02 -5.42 -12.83
CA THR A 14 5.85 -6.13 -13.79
C THR A 14 5.64 -7.63 -13.60
N VAL A 15 5.48 -8.34 -14.71
CA VAL A 15 5.23 -9.78 -14.71
C VAL A 15 6.52 -10.50 -15.13
N ARG A 16 6.94 -11.47 -14.32
CA ARG A 16 8.06 -12.36 -14.60
C ARG A 16 7.56 -13.79 -14.70
N GLU A 17 7.61 -14.31 -15.92
CA GLU A 17 7.23 -15.68 -16.25
C GLU A 17 8.43 -16.48 -16.71
N GLY A 18 8.41 -17.78 -16.46
CA GLY A 18 9.42 -18.69 -16.98
C GLY A 18 9.28 -20.10 -16.43
N THR A 19 10.27 -20.94 -16.72
CA THR A 19 10.36 -22.29 -16.18
C THR A 19 11.53 -22.39 -15.21
N SER A 20 11.30 -22.90 -14.01
CA SER A 20 12.34 -23.05 -13.00
C SER A 20 13.35 -24.10 -13.40
N LYS A 21 14.64 -23.73 -13.39
CA LYS A 21 15.75 -24.66 -13.68
C LYS A 21 15.90 -25.77 -12.62
N LYS A 22 15.38 -25.57 -11.41
CA LYS A 22 15.56 -26.53 -10.30
C LYS A 22 14.58 -27.69 -10.33
N ASN A 23 13.35 -27.45 -10.76
CA ASN A 23 12.25 -28.41 -10.68
C ASN A 23 11.37 -28.47 -11.94
N GLY A 24 11.73 -27.73 -13.00
CA GLY A 24 10.99 -27.72 -14.26
C GLY A 24 9.59 -27.10 -14.18
N GLN A 25 9.21 -26.52 -13.04
CA GLN A 25 7.87 -25.98 -12.83
C GLN A 25 7.75 -24.58 -13.45
N PRO A 26 6.66 -24.27 -14.16
CA PRO A 26 6.40 -22.91 -14.61
C PRO A 26 6.21 -22.00 -13.39
N TYR A 27 6.74 -20.79 -13.46
CA TYR A 27 6.55 -19.76 -12.45
C TYR A 27 5.95 -18.51 -13.10
N HIS A 28 5.08 -17.86 -12.33
CA HIS A 28 4.48 -16.56 -12.62
C HIS A 28 4.62 -15.70 -11.38
N MET A 29 5.39 -14.63 -11.48
CA MET A 29 5.64 -13.70 -10.39
C MET A 29 5.25 -12.29 -10.82
N GLU A 30 4.36 -11.66 -10.06
CA GLU A 30 4.00 -10.27 -10.27
C GLU A 30 4.67 -9.42 -9.20
N GLU A 31 5.49 -8.48 -9.65
CA GLU A 31 6.27 -7.58 -8.80
C GLU A 31 5.71 -6.16 -8.97
N CYS A 32 5.35 -5.54 -7.85
CA CYS A 32 4.74 -4.21 -7.82
C CYS A 32 5.77 -3.17 -7.41
N ALA A 33 6.00 -2.18 -8.27
CA ALA A 33 6.66 -0.95 -7.88
C ALA A 33 5.65 -0.06 -7.15
N CYS A 34 5.93 0.26 -5.89
CA CYS A 34 4.95 0.87 -5.01
C CYS A 34 5.57 1.83 -3.98
N MET A 35 4.71 2.67 -3.41
CA MET A 35 4.98 3.42 -2.18
C MET A 35 4.25 2.73 -1.04
N THR A 36 4.96 2.37 0.02
CA THR A 36 4.38 1.74 1.21
C THR A 36 4.35 2.74 2.36
N THR A 37 3.16 3.01 2.88
CA THR A 37 2.94 3.84 4.07
C THR A 37 2.59 2.95 5.24
N THR A 38 3.39 2.99 6.30
CA THR A 38 3.17 2.24 7.55
C THR A 38 2.77 3.20 8.65
N GLU A 39 1.67 2.89 9.33
CA GLU A 39 1.20 3.57 10.53
C GLU A 39 1.29 2.60 11.71
N TYR A 40 2.07 2.95 12.73
CA TYR A 40 2.25 2.14 13.93
C TYR A 40 2.39 3.01 15.17
N VAL A 41 2.11 2.43 16.34
CA VAL A 41 2.32 3.09 17.63
C VAL A 41 3.70 2.72 18.15
N ASN A 42 4.54 3.72 18.42
CA ASN A 42 5.85 3.50 19.02
C ASN A 42 5.74 3.17 20.53
N PRO A 43 6.82 2.73 21.19
CA PRO A 43 6.82 2.43 22.62
C PRO A 43 6.38 3.59 23.52
N GLU A 44 6.55 4.83 23.06
CA GLU A 44 6.15 6.06 23.74
C GLU A 44 4.66 6.39 23.58
N GLY A 45 3.90 5.59 22.82
CA GLY A 45 2.47 5.76 22.60
C GLY A 45 2.11 6.77 21.50
N VAL A 46 3.08 7.22 20.72
CA VAL A 46 2.92 8.16 19.60
C VAL A 46 2.64 7.37 18.32
N VAL A 47 1.65 7.83 17.54
CA VAL A 47 1.39 7.32 16.20
C VAL A 47 2.45 7.84 15.24
N VAL A 48 3.22 6.94 14.67
CA VAL A 48 4.27 7.23 13.68
C VAL A 48 3.76 6.80 12.30
N THR A 49 3.96 7.67 11.31
CA THR A 49 3.64 7.38 9.90
C THR A 49 4.91 7.50 9.07
N GLU A 50 5.29 6.40 8.41
CA GLU A 50 6.49 6.35 7.56
C GLU A 50 6.11 5.90 6.16
N THR A 51 6.62 6.58 5.14
CA THR A 51 6.37 6.24 3.73
C THR A 51 7.68 5.97 3.03
N MET A 52 7.79 4.80 2.41
CA MET A 52 9.02 4.34 1.75
C MET A 52 8.71 3.76 0.36
N PRO A 53 9.53 4.04 -0.66
CA PRO A 53 9.45 3.35 -1.94
C PRO A 53 9.92 1.90 -1.78
N GLY A 54 9.31 0.97 -2.51
CA GLY A 54 9.70 -0.42 -2.46
C GLY A 54 9.10 -1.28 -3.56
N MET A 55 9.55 -2.53 -3.60
CA MET A 55 8.98 -3.57 -4.44
C MET A 55 8.20 -4.55 -3.58
N VAL A 56 6.98 -4.88 -3.98
CA VAL A 56 6.13 -5.87 -3.31
C VAL A 56 5.85 -7.01 -4.27
N MET A 57 6.13 -8.24 -3.85
CA MET A 57 5.76 -9.43 -4.61
C MET A 57 4.32 -9.81 -4.29
N LEU A 58 3.46 -9.90 -5.32
CA LEU A 58 2.06 -10.23 -5.12
C LEU A 58 1.87 -11.69 -4.69
N PRO A 59 0.93 -11.95 -3.77
CA PRO A 59 0.44 -13.29 -3.49
C PRO A 59 -0.13 -13.96 -4.74
N LYS A 60 0.17 -15.25 -4.95
CA LYS A 60 -0.26 -16.01 -6.14
C LYS A 60 -1.77 -15.95 -6.43
N HIS A 61 -2.61 -15.85 -5.40
CA HIS A 61 -4.07 -15.80 -5.57
C HIS A 61 -4.59 -14.43 -6.05
N LEU A 62 -3.74 -13.39 -5.99
CA LEU A 62 -4.00 -12.03 -6.46
C LEU A 62 -3.40 -11.75 -7.85
N ASN A 63 -2.59 -12.65 -8.38
CA ASN A 63 -2.01 -12.52 -9.72
C ASN A 63 -3.10 -12.26 -10.77
N GLY A 64 -2.89 -11.27 -11.63
CA GLY A 64 -3.81 -10.85 -12.69
C GLY A 64 -5.09 -10.14 -12.23
N LYS A 65 -5.30 -9.97 -10.92
CA LYS A 65 -6.50 -9.32 -10.35
C LYS A 65 -6.24 -7.91 -9.85
N VAL A 66 -5.01 -7.64 -9.43
CA VAL A 66 -4.61 -6.34 -8.89
C VAL A 66 -4.28 -5.39 -10.03
N ARG A 67 -4.79 -4.17 -9.93
CA ARG A 67 -4.44 -3.05 -10.82
C ARG A 67 -3.73 -1.97 -10.00
N PRO A 68 -2.94 -1.09 -10.63
CA PRO A 68 -2.38 0.08 -9.95
C PRO A 68 -3.45 0.85 -9.16
N GLY A 69 -3.11 1.26 -7.95
CA GLY A 69 -4.04 1.86 -6.99
C GLY A 69 -3.59 1.70 -5.55
N LYS A 70 -4.39 2.22 -4.62
CA LYS A 70 -4.12 2.17 -3.18
C LYS A 70 -4.82 1.00 -2.52
N PHE A 71 -4.07 0.23 -1.74
CA PHE A 71 -4.55 -0.97 -1.05
C PHE A 71 -4.10 -0.95 0.41
N GLU A 72 -4.95 -1.44 1.30
CA GLU A 72 -4.55 -1.83 2.64
C GLU A 72 -3.99 -3.25 2.58
N ALA A 73 -2.76 -3.41 3.02
CA ALA A 73 -2.04 -4.68 2.97
C ALA A 73 -2.24 -5.46 4.25
N THR A 74 -2.68 -6.71 4.09
CA THR A 74 -2.56 -7.71 5.15
C THR A 74 -1.15 -8.26 5.08
N VAL A 75 -0.41 -8.14 6.19
CA VAL A 75 0.97 -8.63 6.30
C VAL A 75 1.00 -9.91 7.12
N GLY A 76 1.72 -10.91 6.62
CA GLY A 76 1.98 -12.17 7.31
C GLY A 76 3.47 -12.44 7.44
N LEU A 77 3.78 -13.51 8.17
CA LEU A 77 5.14 -14.03 8.29
C LEU A 77 5.42 -15.01 7.15
N GLY A 78 6.60 -14.88 6.54
CA GLY A 78 7.13 -15.81 5.56
C GLY A 78 8.56 -16.19 5.89
N GLN A 79 9.03 -17.25 5.24
CA GLN A 79 10.45 -17.59 5.23
C GLN A 79 11.02 -17.25 3.86
N PHE A 80 12.09 -16.48 3.84
CA PHE A 80 12.86 -16.18 2.64
C PHE A 80 14.33 -16.40 2.96
N GLU A 81 14.99 -17.29 2.20
CA GLU A 81 16.40 -17.64 2.39
C GLU A 81 16.76 -18.06 3.82
N GLY A 82 15.87 -18.81 4.47
CA GLY A 82 16.06 -19.28 5.85
C GLY A 82 15.77 -18.22 6.93
N LYS A 83 15.49 -16.97 6.56
CA LYS A 83 15.14 -15.88 7.49
C LYS A 83 13.63 -15.66 7.55
N LEU A 84 13.15 -15.30 8.74
CA LEU A 84 11.79 -14.82 8.93
C LEU A 84 11.68 -13.42 8.30
N THR A 85 10.73 -13.25 7.40
CA THR A 85 10.49 -11.99 6.69
C THR A 85 9.01 -11.65 6.71
N LEU A 86 8.69 -10.36 6.71
CA LEU A 86 7.33 -9.89 6.53
C LEU A 86 6.99 -9.93 5.04
N ARG A 87 5.80 -10.43 4.72
CA ARG A 87 5.30 -10.52 3.34
C ARG A 87 3.85 -10.05 3.28
N VAL A 88 3.50 -9.40 2.18
CA VAL A 88 2.10 -9.14 1.87
C VAL A 88 1.42 -10.48 1.59
N VAL A 89 0.31 -10.74 2.27
CA VAL A 89 -0.51 -11.93 2.09
C VAL A 89 -1.82 -11.64 1.42
N ASP A 90 -2.36 -10.43 1.56
CA ASP A 90 -3.58 -10.00 0.89
C ASP A 90 -3.59 -8.48 0.71
N LEU A 91 -4.40 -7.98 -0.23
CA LEU A 91 -4.56 -6.57 -0.54
C LEU A 91 -6.06 -6.24 -0.62
N THR A 92 -6.51 -5.33 0.22
CA THR A 92 -7.88 -4.80 0.18
C THR A 92 -7.87 -3.41 -0.44
N PRO A 93 -8.63 -3.12 -1.51
CA PRO A 93 -8.69 -1.78 -2.08
C PRO A 93 -9.10 -0.74 -1.03
N VAL A 94 -8.40 0.39 -0.98
CA VAL A 94 -8.82 1.52 -0.13
C VAL A 94 -9.78 2.38 -0.94
N ASP A 95 -11.03 2.49 -0.50
CA ASP A 95 -11.96 3.47 -1.07
C ASP A 95 -11.41 4.88 -0.85
N ILE A 96 -10.97 5.50 -1.95
CA ILE A 96 -10.37 6.83 -1.97
C ILE A 96 -11.37 7.89 -1.48
N ALA A 97 -12.68 7.61 -1.56
CA ALA A 97 -13.75 8.42 -0.97
C ALA A 97 -13.63 8.57 0.55
N LYS A 98 -12.96 7.64 1.25
CA LYS A 98 -12.79 7.67 2.71
C LYS A 98 -11.52 8.37 3.18
N ILE A 99 -10.52 8.56 2.30
CA ILE A 99 -9.24 9.22 2.65
C ILE A 99 -9.34 10.75 2.56
N ALA A 100 -10.22 11.28 1.71
CA ALA A 100 -10.45 12.73 1.59
C ALA A 100 -11.00 13.38 2.88
N GLY A 101 -11.52 12.59 3.83
CA GLY A 101 -12.06 13.07 5.11
C GLY A 101 -11.02 13.30 6.22
N VAL A 102 -9.75 12.90 6.04
CA VAL A 102 -8.71 13.01 7.09
C VAL A 102 -7.73 14.17 6.80
N GLY A 103 -7.86 14.86 5.66
CA GLY A 103 -6.95 15.93 5.23
C GLY A 103 -7.56 17.32 5.08
N ALA A 104 -8.79 17.56 5.54
CA ALA A 104 -9.47 18.86 5.39
C ALA A 104 -9.78 19.51 6.75
N GLY A 105 -8.82 19.48 7.67
CA GLY A 105 -8.86 20.26 8.91
C GLY A 105 -7.86 21.41 8.83
N GLY A 106 -8.21 22.51 8.15
CA GLY A 106 -7.40 23.73 8.19
C GLY A 106 -7.29 24.52 6.88
N ALA A 107 -8.42 24.83 6.22
CA ALA A 107 -8.46 25.99 5.33
C ALA A 107 -9.49 26.97 5.90
N VAL A 108 -8.99 27.92 6.68
CA VAL A 108 -9.78 29.02 7.21
C VAL A 108 -10.35 29.83 6.05
N ALA A 109 -11.68 29.88 6.05
CA ALA A 109 -12.60 30.84 5.46
C ALA A 109 -12.03 32.03 4.66
N ALA A 110 -12.43 32.06 3.39
CA ALA A 110 -13.21 33.13 2.75
C ALA A 110 -12.88 34.60 3.08
N LYS A 111 -12.44 35.33 2.04
CA LYS A 111 -13.00 36.67 1.75
C LYS A 111 -13.61 36.65 0.35
N ALA A 112 -14.95 36.64 0.33
CA ALA A 112 -15.74 36.91 -0.84
C ALA A 112 -15.57 38.39 -1.22
N ALA A 113 -15.24 38.65 -2.49
CA ALA A 113 -15.32 39.98 -3.06
C ALA A 113 -16.80 40.29 -3.33
N GLU A 114 -17.37 41.16 -2.50
CA GLU A 114 -18.69 41.75 -2.69
C GLU A 114 -18.60 42.76 -3.84
N LYS A 115 -19.44 42.57 -4.87
CA LYS A 115 -19.63 43.49 -5.99
C LYS A 115 -21.04 44.04 -5.94
N VAL A 116 -21.21 45.22 -5.36
CA VAL A 116 -22.39 46.13 -5.40
C VAL A 116 -21.83 47.51 -5.05
N ALA A 117 -22.11 48.66 -5.65
CA ALA A 117 -22.80 49.12 -6.85
C ALA A 117 -22.45 50.62 -7.00
N ALA A 118 -22.69 51.17 -8.19
CA ALA A 118 -23.13 52.54 -8.52
C ALA A 118 -22.44 53.04 -9.80
#